data_AF-A0A9P0CFY5-F1
#
_entry.id   AF-A0A9P0CFY5-F1
#
_cell.length_a   1.000
_cell.length_b   1.000
_cell.length_c   1.000
_cell.angle_alpha   90.00
_cell.angle_beta   90.00
_cell.angle_gamma   90.00
#
_symmetry.space_group_name_H-M   'P 1'
#
loop_
_entity.id
_entity.type
_entity.pdbx_description
1 polymer ?
#
loop_
_entity_poly.entity_id
_entity_poly.type
_entity_poly.pdbx_seq_one_letter_code
_entity_poly.pdbx_strand_id
1 'polypeptide(L)'
;MSTITIKYKMCNIIQELYLENPQKNSSKAKMIDVNSAVTLGTISTGIGFSALEELTAAINMPCVTEKLYNKIYKKTSDIILLASFKVMKEAAKKEAELARNLGEID
;
A
#
# COMPACT_ATOMS: atom_id res chain seq x y z
N MET A 1 -23.15 16.14 -12.54
CA MET A 1 -22.38 15.03 -11.97
C MET A 1 -23.37 13.95 -11.57
N SER A 2 -23.32 12.77 -12.19
CA SER A 2 -24.35 11.74 -12.01
C SER A 2 -23.85 10.65 -11.06
N THR A 3 -24.54 10.46 -9.94
CA THR A 3 -24.23 9.44 -8.92
C THR A 3 -25.31 8.36 -8.89
N ILE A 4 -24.90 7.09 -8.79
CA ILE A 4 -25.78 5.97 -8.49
C ILE A 4 -25.52 5.53 -7.06
N THR A 5 -26.57 5.43 -6.26
CA THR A 5 -26.48 5.01 -4.87
C THR A 5 -27.00 3.58 -4.74
N ILE A 6 -26.14 2.65 -4.32
CA ILE A 6 -26.50 1.25 -4.07
C ILE A 6 -26.58 1.04 -2.56
N LYS A 7 -27.74 0.57 -2.08
CA LYS A 7 -27.95 0.22 -0.67
C LYS A 7 -27.93 -1.29 -0.51
N TYR A 8 -26.98 -1.80 0.27
CA TYR A 8 -26.89 -3.23 0.56
C TYR A 8 -27.84 -3.62 1.68
N LYS A 9 -28.72 -4.60 1.41
CA LYS A 9 -29.77 -5.07 2.35
C LYS A 9 -29.21 -5.72 3.62
N MET A 10 -28.04 -6.34 3.55
CA MET A 10 -27.45 -7.10 4.65
C MET A 10 -26.66 -6.21 5.63
N CYS A 11 -25.94 -5.20 5.12
CA CYS A 11 -25.01 -4.40 5.92
C CYS A 11 -25.52 -2.97 6.16
N ASN A 12 -26.64 -2.59 5.55
CA ASN A 12 -27.18 -1.22 5.52
C ASN A 12 -26.19 -0.13 5.05
N ILE A 13 -25.10 -0.54 4.40
CA ILE A 13 -24.09 0.34 3.82
C ILE A 13 -24.68 0.95 2.55
N ILE A 14 -24.49 2.26 2.43
CA ILE A 14 -24.84 3.05 1.25
C ILE A 14 -23.55 3.30 0.49
N GLN A 15 -23.47 2.83 -0.75
CA GLN A 15 -22.32 3.00 -1.60
C GLN A 15 -22.70 3.93 -2.77
N GLU A 16 -22.02 5.06 -2.85
CA GLU A 16 -22.18 6.01 -3.96
C GLU A 16 -21.15 5.70 -5.05
N LEU A 17 -21.64 5.48 -6.26
CA LEU A 17 -20.85 5.26 -7.46
C LEU A 17 -20.92 6.52 -8.32
N TYR A 18 -19.77 7.07 -8.64
CA TYR A 18 -19.64 8.20 -9.56
C TYR A 18 -19.49 7.65 -11.00
N LEU A 19 -20.41 8.02 -11.91
CA LEU A 19 -20.36 7.55 -13.30
C LEU A 19 -19.22 8.19 -14.10
N GLU A 20 -18.83 9.40 -13.74
CA GLU A 20 -17.65 10.05 -14.30
C GLU A 20 -16.46 9.85 -13.37
N ASN A 21 -15.35 9.34 -13.92
CA ASN A 21 -14.11 9.21 -13.16
C ASN A 21 -13.57 10.62 -12.85
N PRO A 22 -13.59 11.09 -11.59
CA PRO A 22 -13.11 12.43 -11.24
C PRO A 22 -11.60 12.59 -11.50
N GLN A 23 -10.89 11.48 -11.74
CA GLN A 23 -9.44 11.47 -11.99
C GLN A 23 -9.04 11.63 -13.47
N LYS A 24 -9.99 11.68 -14.42
CA LYS A 24 -9.64 11.84 -15.84
C LYS A 24 -9.10 13.24 -16.20
N ASN A 25 -9.28 14.23 -15.32
CA ASN A 25 -9.08 15.64 -15.65
C ASN A 25 -7.95 16.33 -14.86
N SER A 26 -7.13 15.59 -14.11
CA SER A 26 -6.04 16.20 -13.35
C SER A 26 -4.78 15.38 -13.49
N SER A 27 -3.69 16.04 -13.88
CA SER A 27 -2.31 15.57 -13.94
C SER A 27 -1.74 15.15 -12.56
N LYS A 28 -2.57 14.55 -11.70
CA LYS A 28 -2.25 14.13 -10.35
C LYS A 28 -1.85 12.65 -10.38
N ALA A 29 -0.73 12.36 -9.71
CA ALA A 29 -0.17 11.04 -9.55
C ALA A 29 -1.25 9.98 -9.31
N LYS A 30 -1.14 8.85 -10.00
CA LYS A 30 -2.03 7.69 -9.90
C LYS A 30 -2.24 7.35 -8.42
N MET A 31 -3.40 7.72 -7.87
CA MET A 31 -3.74 7.43 -6.48
C MET A 31 -3.76 5.91 -6.29
N ILE A 32 -3.06 5.44 -5.26
CA ILE A 32 -3.18 4.07 -4.78
C ILE A 32 -4.61 3.88 -4.28
N ASP A 33 -5.23 2.74 -4.59
CA ASP A 33 -6.56 2.41 -4.09
C ASP A 33 -6.52 2.22 -2.57
N VAL A 34 -7.63 2.54 -1.88
CA VAL A 34 -7.66 2.57 -0.42
C VAL A 34 -7.26 1.20 0.19
N ASN A 35 -7.67 0.09 -0.41
CA ASN A 35 -7.35 -1.25 0.09
C ASN A 35 -5.84 -1.53 0.02
N SER A 36 -5.21 -1.17 -1.10
CA SER A 36 -3.75 -1.25 -1.24
C SER A 36 -3.03 -0.29 -0.30
N ALA A 37 -3.55 0.92 -0.08
CA ALA A 37 -2.95 1.90 0.82
C ALA A 37 -2.94 1.41 2.28
N VAL A 38 -4.08 0.91 2.76
CA VAL A 38 -4.20 0.41 4.13
C VAL A 38 -3.37 -0.86 4.31
N THR A 39 -3.36 -1.77 3.33
CA THR A 39 -2.50 -2.97 3.36
C THR A 39 -1.02 -2.59 3.36
N LEU A 40 -0.60 -1.60 2.56
CA LEU A 40 0.78 -1.10 2.58
C LEU A 40 1.13 -0.49 3.93
N GLY A 41 0.23 0.30 4.53
CA GLY A 41 0.39 0.84 5.88
C GLY A 41 0.60 -0.27 6.90
N THR A 42 -0.23 -1.31 6.83
CA THR A 42 -0.17 -2.51 7.66
C THR A 42 1.21 -3.20 7.58
N ILE A 43 1.73 -3.39 6.36
CA ILE A 43 3.06 -4.00 6.14
C ILE A 43 4.16 -3.09 6.67
N SER A 44 4.05 -1.78 6.44
CA SER A 44 5.06 -0.79 6.83
C SER A 44 5.17 -0.64 8.34
N THR A 45 4.04 -0.79 9.06
CA THR A 45 4.01 -0.80 10.52
C THR A 45 4.28 -2.17 11.14
N GLY A 46 4.39 -3.22 10.32
CA GLY A 46 4.69 -4.58 10.77
C GLY A 46 3.54 -5.26 11.52
N ILE A 47 2.30 -4.81 11.33
CA ILE A 47 1.12 -5.40 11.97
C ILE A 47 0.51 -6.51 11.09
N GLY A 48 -0.24 -7.44 11.69
CA GLY A 48 -0.90 -8.54 10.99
C GLY A 48 -2.33 -8.22 10.53
N PHE A 49 -2.97 -9.20 9.88
CA PHE A 49 -4.35 -9.08 9.39
C PHE A 49 -5.36 -8.78 10.52
N SER A 50 -5.24 -9.41 11.69
CA SER A 50 -6.16 -9.17 12.81
C SER A 50 -6.11 -7.73 13.32
N ALA A 51 -4.91 -7.14 13.40
CA ALA A 51 -4.76 -5.73 13.79
C ALA A 51 -5.30 -4.78 12.69
N LEU A 52 -5.23 -5.19 11.43
CA LEU A 52 -5.88 -4.47 10.33
C LEU A 52 -7.41 -4.52 10.44
N GLU A 53 -7.99 -5.66 10.80
CA GLU A 53 -9.44 -5.77 11.06
C GLU A 53 -9.88 -4.82 12.18
N GLU A 54 -9.12 -4.76 13.28
CA GLU A 54 -9.38 -3.83 14.37
C GLU A 54 -9.26 -2.36 13.92
N LEU A 55 -8.21 -2.02 13.18
CA LEU A 55 -7.99 -0.67 12.66
C LEU A 55 -9.14 -0.23 11.74
N THR A 56 -9.52 -1.08 10.79
CA THR A 56 -10.60 -0.77 9.85
C THR A 56 -11.95 -0.64 10.55
N ALA A 57 -12.22 -1.47 11.57
CA ALA A 57 -13.39 -1.33 12.42
C ALA A 57 -13.38 0.00 13.20
N ALA A 58 -12.24 0.39 13.79
CA ALA A 58 -12.11 1.62 14.56
C ALA A 58 -12.33 2.88 13.72
N ILE A 59 -11.93 2.87 12.45
CA ILE A 59 -12.13 3.99 11.52
C ILE A 59 -13.40 3.86 10.66
N ASN A 60 -14.28 2.89 10.97
CA ASN A 60 -15.51 2.61 10.23
C ASN A 60 -15.30 2.41 8.72
N MET A 61 -14.20 1.75 8.35
CA MET A 61 -13.90 1.35 6.98
C MET A 61 -14.24 -0.13 6.77
N PRO A 62 -14.86 -0.52 5.64
CA PRO A 62 -15.01 -1.93 5.31
C PRO A 62 -13.65 -2.64 5.21
N CYS A 63 -13.48 -3.74 5.96
CA CYS A 63 -12.23 -4.51 5.90
C CYS A 63 -12.13 -5.34 4.62
N VAL A 64 -10.89 -5.55 4.15
CA VAL A 64 -10.58 -6.47 3.07
C VAL A 64 -10.70 -7.92 3.54
N THR A 65 -11.03 -8.83 2.64
CA THR A 65 -10.99 -10.27 2.95
C THR A 65 -9.55 -10.75 3.10
N GLU A 66 -9.32 -11.74 3.96
CA GLU A 66 -7.99 -12.31 4.18
C GLU A 66 -7.32 -12.78 2.86
N LYS A 67 -8.10 -13.38 1.96
CA LYS A 67 -7.61 -13.82 0.64
C LYS A 67 -7.11 -12.64 -0.21
N LEU A 68 -7.82 -11.52 -0.18
CA LEU A 68 -7.42 -10.31 -0.90
C LEU A 68 -6.22 -9.65 -0.23
N TYR A 69 -6.21 -9.57 1.10
CA TYR A 69 -5.08 -9.10 1.90
C TYR A 69 -3.81 -9.86 1.54
N ASN A 70 -3.82 -11.20 1.58
CA ASN A 70 -2.66 -12.03 1.25
C ASN A 70 -2.15 -11.80 -0.17
N LYS A 71 -3.05 -11.56 -1.13
CA LYS A 71 -2.66 -11.25 -2.52
C LYS A 71 -1.95 -9.90 -2.62
N ILE A 72 -2.48 -8.88 -1.97
CA ILE A 72 -1.87 -7.54 -1.94
C ILE A 72 -0.56 -7.58 -1.15
N TYR A 73 -0.55 -8.25 -0.01
CA TYR A 73 0.61 -8.45 0.85
C TYR A 73 1.79 -9.03 0.09
N LYS A 74 1.58 -10.15 -0.63
CA LYS A 74 2.63 -10.79 -1.41
C LYS A 74 3.20 -9.86 -2.48
N LYS A 75 2.31 -9.23 -3.26
CA LYS A 75 2.72 -8.28 -4.31
C LYS A 75 3.53 -7.12 -3.75
N THR A 76 3.08 -6.54 -2.64
CA THR A 76 3.74 -5.40 -2.00
C THR A 76 5.07 -5.81 -1.38
N SER A 77 5.13 -6.99 -0.75
CA SER A 77 6.36 -7.55 -0.19
C SER A 77 7.42 -7.78 -1.25
N ASP A 78 7.06 -8.32 -2.42
CA ASP A 78 7.99 -8.51 -3.54
C ASP A 78 8.57 -7.16 -4.02
N ILE A 79 7.74 -6.12 -4.10
CA ILE A 79 8.17 -4.77 -4.48
C ILE A 79 9.12 -4.19 -3.43
N ILE A 80 8.78 -4.32 -2.14
CA ILE A 80 9.60 -3.85 -1.03
C ILE A 80 10.97 -4.55 -1.09
N LEU A 81 11.00 -5.88 -1.24
CA LEU A 81 12.23 -6.65 -1.32
C LEU A 81 13.13 -6.16 -2.47
N LEU A 82 12.57 -5.97 -3.66
CA LEU A 82 13.31 -5.46 -4.82
C LEU A 82 13.87 -4.05 -4.59
N ALA A 83 13.07 -3.17 -3.99
CA ALA A 83 13.50 -1.82 -3.66
C ALA A 83 14.61 -1.82 -2.61
N SER A 84 14.44 -2.59 -1.53
CA SER A 84 15.44 -2.78 -0.48
C SER A 84 16.74 -3.34 -1.02
N PHE A 85 16.69 -4.36 -1.89
CA PHE A 85 17.89 -4.93 -2.50
C PHE A 85 18.66 -3.91 -3.34
N LYS A 86 17.94 -3.07 -4.11
CA LYS A 86 18.57 -2.00 -4.90
C LYS A 86 19.27 -0.98 -3.99
N VAL A 87 18.59 -0.54 -2.93
CA VAL A 87 19.15 0.42 -1.97
C VAL A 87 20.36 -0.17 -1.23
N MET A 88 20.27 -1.42 -0.79
CA MET A 88 21.39 -2.14 -0.15
C MET A 88 22.59 -2.24 -1.08
N LYS A 89 22.38 -2.54 -2.38
CA LYS A 89 23.46 -2.60 -3.37
C LYS A 89 24.12 -1.24 -3.59
N GLU A 90 23.34 -0.17 -3.60
CA GLU A 90 23.88 1.20 -3.72
C GLU A 90 24.63 1.62 -2.46
N ALA A 91 24.14 1.26 -1.27
CA ALA A 91 24.83 1.49 0.00
C ALA A 91 26.16 0.74 0.07
N ALA A 92 26.18 -0.55 -0.31
CA ALA A 92 27.38 -1.37 -0.33
C ALA A 92 28.47 -0.81 -1.26
N LYS A 93 28.09 -0.25 -2.42
CA LYS A 93 29.04 0.45 -3.30
C LYS A 93 29.65 1.68 -2.64
N LYS A 94 28.81 2.49 -2.00
CA LYS A 94 29.26 3.70 -1.30
C LYS A 94 30.18 3.36 -0.12
N GLU A 95 29.86 2.31 0.63
CA GLU A 95 30.71 1.81 1.72
C GLU A 95 32.07 1.34 1.20
N ALA A 96 32.09 0.60 0.08
CA ALA A 96 33.35 0.18 -0.55
C ALA A 96 34.20 1.35 -1.05
N GLU A 97 33.59 2.35 -1.68
CA GLU A 97 34.29 3.58 -2.10
C GLU A 97 34.83 4.36 -0.90
N LEU A 98 34.04 4.47 0.18
CA LEU A 98 34.45 5.14 1.41
C LEU A 98 35.66 4.45 2.03
N ALA A 99 35.62 3.12 2.19
CA ALA A 99 36.70 2.36 2.81
C ALA A 99 37.99 2.37 1.95
N ARG A 100 37.88 2.42 0.61
CA ARG A 100 39.04 2.66 -0.28
C ARG A 100 39.66 4.03 -0.05
N ASN A 101 38.83 5.07 0.12
CA ASN A 101 39.32 6.43 0.39
C ASN A 101 39.97 6.58 1.76
N LEU A 102 39.52 5.82 2.77
CA LEU A 102 40.14 5.76 4.09
C LEU A 102 41.42 4.90 4.11
N GLY A 103 41.74 4.17 3.05
CA GLY A 103 42.88 3.26 2.99
C GLY A 103 42.69 1.97 3.80
N GLU A 104 41.45 1.61 4.14
CA GLU A 104 41.13 0.37 4.87
C GLU A 104 41.13 -0.87 3.96
N ILE A 105 41.07 -0.66 2.65
CA ILE A 105 41.05 -1.68 1.60
C ILE A 105 41.77 -1.16 0.34
N ASP A 106 42.57 -2.01 -0.29
CA ASP A 106 43.43 -1.72 -1.46
C ASP A 106 42.67 -1.75 -2.80
#